data_AF-A0A9X2YUI4-F1
#
_entry.id   AF-A0A9X2YUI4-F1
#
_cell.length_a   1.000
_cell.length_b   1.000
_cell.length_c   1.000
_cell.angle_alpha   90.00
_cell.angle_beta   90.00
_cell.angle_gamma   90.00
#
_symmetry.space_group_name_H-M   'P 1'
#
loop_
_entity.id
_entity.type
_entity.pdbx_description
1 polymer ?
#
loop_
_entity_poly.entity_id
_entity_poly.type
_entity_poly.pdbx_seq_one_letter_code
_entity_poly.pdbx_strand_id
1 'polypeptide(L)'
;AATPSRAYAAAEELVATAEAEARAMTEGRNEAETEELRTALGAGGTGKGTAGALRGATGAIRDLEKRQKSRQTRASRDALDRALIDLATYFRDALLVSSGVSGVAPNHPDMADKVASMAEHVPPDRLLRCIESVLECREALAINVKPKFAVDAMVATVGQALRG
;
A
#
# COMPACT_ATOMS: atom_id res chain seq x y z
N ALA A 1 -19.13 4.95 -16.64
CA ALA A 1 -18.28 3.84 -17.09
C ALA A 1 -16.83 4.10 -16.70
N ALA A 2 -16.10 3.07 -16.24
CA ALA A 2 -14.66 3.16 -15.99
C ALA A 2 -13.92 3.31 -17.32
N THR A 3 -13.28 4.46 -17.55
CA THR A 3 -12.35 4.63 -18.67
C THR A 3 -10.96 4.18 -18.24
N PRO A 4 -10.10 3.68 -19.15
CA PRO A 4 -8.72 3.30 -18.81
C PRO A 4 -7.98 4.42 -18.07
N SER A 5 -8.15 5.67 -18.50
CA SER A 5 -7.57 6.85 -17.86
C SER A 5 -7.97 7.01 -16.39
N ARG A 6 -9.25 6.82 -16.06
CA ARG A 6 -9.74 6.91 -14.67
C ARG A 6 -9.23 5.75 -13.82
N ALA A 7 -9.10 4.57 -14.41
CA ALA A 7 -8.62 3.39 -13.72
C ALA A 7 -7.13 3.53 -13.34
N TYR A 8 -6.28 3.97 -14.27
CA TYR A 8 -4.87 4.25 -13.96
C TYR A 8 -4.69 5.43 -13.01
N ALA A 9 -5.53 6.46 -13.09
CA ALA A 9 -5.51 7.54 -12.10
C ALA A 9 -5.82 7.04 -10.69
N ALA A 10 -6.81 6.16 -10.53
CA ALA A 10 -7.12 5.54 -9.25
C ALA A 10 -5.99 4.61 -8.76
N ALA A 11 -5.28 3.92 -9.66
CA ALA A 11 -4.09 3.14 -9.32
C ALA A 11 -2.97 4.02 -8.74
N GLU A 12 -2.71 5.17 -9.39
CA GLU A 12 -1.73 6.14 -8.91
C GLU A 12 -2.13 6.73 -7.55
N GLU A 13 -3.40 7.08 -7.39
CA GLU A 13 -3.95 7.59 -6.13
C GLU A 13 -3.84 6.57 -5.00
N LEU A 14 -4.09 5.29 -5.27
CA LEU A 14 -3.94 4.21 -4.30
C LEU A 14 -2.49 4.10 -3.80
N VAL A 15 -1.52 4.10 -4.71
CA VAL A 15 -0.09 4.04 -4.36
C VAL A 15 0.32 5.30 -3.59
N ALA A 16 -0.10 6.48 -4.03
CA ALA A 16 0.21 7.74 -3.37
C ALA A 16 -0.38 7.80 -1.96
N THR A 17 -1.60 7.30 -1.76
CA THR A 17 -2.27 7.25 -0.46
C THR A 17 -1.53 6.32 0.50
N ALA A 18 -1.10 5.14 0.03
CA ALA A 18 -0.30 4.22 0.84
C ALA A 18 1.06 4.82 1.25
N GLU A 19 1.71 5.56 0.36
CA GLU A 19 2.94 6.31 0.69
C GLU A 19 2.69 7.44 1.69
N ALA A 20 1.58 8.17 1.55
CA ALA A 20 1.20 9.25 2.46
C ALA A 20 0.87 8.73 3.87
N GLU A 21 0.13 7.63 3.97
CA GLU A 21 -0.17 6.96 5.24
C GLU A 21 1.13 6.51 5.94
N ALA A 22 2.05 5.90 5.18
CA ALA A 22 3.35 5.48 5.71
C ALA A 22 4.19 6.66 6.20
N ARG A 23 4.16 7.80 5.50
CA ARG A 23 4.81 9.04 5.95
C ARG A 23 4.19 9.53 7.25
N ALA A 24 2.87 9.69 7.30
CA ALA A 24 2.16 10.17 8.48
C ALA A 24 2.43 9.31 9.73
N MET A 25 2.53 7.99 9.56
CA MET A 25 2.85 7.06 10.66
C MET A 25 4.31 7.12 11.14
N THR A 26 5.25 7.58 10.31
CA THR A 26 6.69 7.47 10.60
C THR A 26 7.40 8.80 10.81
N GLU A 27 6.88 9.90 10.29
CA GLU A 27 7.54 11.22 10.28
C GLU A 27 7.88 11.72 11.68
N GLY A 28 6.89 11.87 12.57
CA GLY A 28 7.14 12.37 13.92
C GLY A 28 8.11 11.51 14.73
N ARG A 29 8.08 10.18 14.54
CA ARG A 29 9.06 9.28 15.15
C ARG A 29 10.45 9.46 14.56
N ASN A 30 10.56 9.63 13.25
CA ASN A 30 11.85 9.82 12.58
C ASN A 30 12.48 11.16 13.00
N GLU A 31 11.69 12.22 13.15
CA GLU A 31 12.14 13.51 13.66
C GLU A 31 12.70 13.37 15.08
N ALA A 32 11.94 12.74 15.99
CA ALA A 32 12.38 12.49 17.35
C ALA A 32 13.68 11.67 17.42
N GLU A 33 13.76 10.54 16.70
CA GLU A 33 14.97 9.69 16.64
C GLU A 33 16.19 10.47 16.09
N THR A 34 15.96 11.41 15.18
CA THR A 34 17.02 12.22 14.58
C THR A 34 17.55 13.27 15.56
N GLU A 35 16.66 13.96 16.27
CA GLU A 35 17.05 14.96 17.27
C GLU A 35 17.73 14.33 18.49
N GLU A 36 17.24 13.18 18.96
CA GLU A 36 17.89 12.40 20.01
C GLU A 36 19.31 11.99 19.61
N LEU A 37 19.49 11.49 18.37
CA LEU A 37 20.81 11.11 17.87
C LEU A 37 21.74 12.32 17.74
N ARG A 38 21.25 13.47 17.25
CA ARG A 38 22.04 14.71 17.17
C ARG A 38 22.52 15.14 18.54
N THR A 39 21.64 15.13 19.52
CA THR A 39 21.94 15.47 20.92
C THR A 39 23.00 14.52 21.50
N ALA A 40 22.83 13.20 21.32
CA ALA A 40 23.77 12.19 21.78
C ALA A 40 25.17 12.30 21.13
N LEU A 41 25.23 12.78 19.88
CA LEU A 41 26.48 13.01 19.14
C LEU A 41 27.15 14.35 19.48
N GLY A 42 26.60 15.11 20.44
CA GLY A 42 27.20 16.34 20.96
C GLY A 42 26.80 17.59 20.18
N ALA A 43 25.71 17.57 19.39
CA ALA A 43 25.10 18.79 18.90
C ALA A 43 24.74 19.69 20.10
N GLY A 44 25.39 20.86 20.21
CA GLY A 44 25.25 21.79 21.34
C GLY A 44 26.38 21.78 22.38
N GLY A 45 27.38 20.89 22.28
CA GLY A 45 28.56 20.89 23.15
C GLY A 45 29.66 21.85 22.67
N THR A 46 30.28 22.62 23.58
CA THR A 46 31.32 23.63 23.27
C THR A 46 32.77 23.20 23.61
N GLY A 47 32.99 21.93 23.95
CA GLY A 47 34.29 21.42 24.44
C GLY A 47 35.35 21.12 23.37
N LYS A 48 36.63 21.12 23.76
CA LYS A 48 37.85 20.98 22.90
C LYS A 48 38.00 19.63 22.14
N GLY A 49 37.07 18.68 22.31
CA GLY A 49 37.06 17.35 21.67
C GLY A 49 35.94 17.13 20.65
N THR A 50 35.05 18.10 20.44
CA THR A 50 33.84 17.98 19.59
C THR A 50 34.16 17.74 18.12
N ALA A 51 35.29 18.26 17.62
CA ALA A 51 35.73 18.09 16.22
C ALA A 51 36.11 16.64 15.83
N GLY A 52 36.47 15.79 16.80
CA GLY A 52 36.72 14.36 16.60
C GLY A 52 35.44 13.52 16.59
N ALA A 53 34.48 13.86 17.45
CA ALA A 53 33.16 13.23 17.54
C ALA A 53 32.33 13.44 16.25
N LEU A 54 32.47 14.60 15.59
CA LEU A 54 31.81 14.94 14.33
C LEU A 54 32.17 14.02 13.14
N ARG A 55 33.37 13.41 13.12
CA ARG A 55 33.77 12.50 12.03
C ARG A 55 33.11 11.11 12.13
N GLY A 56 32.75 10.66 13.34
CA GLY A 56 31.97 9.43 13.57
C GLY A 56 30.46 9.64 13.47
N ALA A 57 29.99 10.87 13.69
CA ALA A 57 28.58 11.25 13.66
C ALA A 57 27.89 11.03 12.30
N THR A 58 28.60 11.28 11.19
CA THR A 58 28.05 11.13 9.84
C THR A 58 27.66 9.68 9.52
N GLY A 59 28.39 8.69 10.03
CA GLY A 59 28.06 7.27 9.85
C GLY A 59 26.77 6.90 10.58
N ALA A 60 26.68 7.28 11.86
CA ALA A 60 25.51 7.02 12.69
C ALA A 60 24.22 7.66 12.13
N ILE A 61 24.31 8.90 11.62
CA ILE A 61 23.18 9.58 10.97
C ILE A 61 22.75 8.83 9.70
N ARG A 62 23.68 8.47 8.81
CA ARG A 62 23.33 7.69 7.60
C ARG A 62 22.69 6.35 7.93
N ASP A 63 23.18 5.66 8.97
CA ASP A 63 22.61 4.37 9.36
C ASP A 63 21.25 4.52 10.04
N LEU A 64 20.98 5.65 10.70
CA LEU A 64 19.63 6.01 11.14
C LEU A 64 18.70 6.27 9.94
N GLU A 65 19.11 7.11 8.99
CA GLU A 65 18.33 7.42 7.77
C GLU A 65 18.00 6.16 6.97
N LYS A 66 18.94 5.23 6.81
CA LYS A 66 18.69 3.93 6.16
C LYS A 66 17.62 3.12 6.90
N ARG A 67 17.66 3.08 8.23
CA ARG A 67 16.66 2.38 9.05
C ARG A 67 15.28 3.03 8.94
N GLN A 68 15.22 4.36 8.98
CA GLN A 68 13.99 5.13 8.80
C GLN A 68 13.39 4.91 7.40
N LYS A 69 14.21 4.98 6.34
CA LYS A 69 13.79 4.69 4.96
C LYS A 69 13.28 3.26 4.82
N SER A 70 13.99 2.28 5.38
CA SER A 70 13.56 0.87 5.36
C SER A 70 12.21 0.68 6.08
N ARG A 71 12.00 1.35 7.21
CA ARG A 71 10.73 1.34 7.95
C ARG A 71 9.60 1.96 7.14
N GLN A 72 9.84 3.11 6.51
CA GLN A 72 8.87 3.78 5.65
C GLN A 72 8.49 2.91 4.46
N THR A 73 9.45 2.25 3.80
CA THR A 73 9.17 1.33 2.69
C THR A 73 8.30 0.15 3.15
N ARG A 74 8.57 -0.44 4.33
CA ARG A 74 7.72 -1.50 4.89
C ARG A 74 6.31 -1.00 5.18
N ALA A 75 6.19 0.13 5.87
CA ALA A 75 4.89 0.71 6.21
C ALA A 75 4.04 1.01 4.96
N SER A 76 4.66 1.51 3.88
CA SER A 76 3.97 1.76 2.61
C SER A 76 3.53 0.46 1.92
N ARG A 77 4.37 -0.59 1.95
CA ARG A 77 3.98 -1.91 1.44
C ARG A 77 2.85 -2.53 2.24
N ASP A 78 2.89 -2.43 3.56
CA ASP A 78 1.84 -2.97 4.44
C ASP A 78 0.50 -2.22 4.24
N ALA A 79 0.55 -0.91 4.03
CA ALA A 79 -0.63 -0.11 3.69
C ALA A 79 -1.22 -0.51 2.33
N LEU A 80 -0.37 -0.68 1.32
CA LEU A 80 -0.80 -1.12 0.00
C LEU A 80 -1.37 -2.55 0.04
N ASP A 81 -0.73 -3.48 0.74
CA ASP A 81 -1.21 -4.87 0.85
C ASP A 81 -2.58 -4.95 1.52
N ARG A 82 -2.80 -4.16 2.59
CA ARG A 82 -4.13 -4.05 3.22
C ARG A 82 -5.20 -3.60 2.23
N ALA A 83 -4.93 -2.56 1.45
CA ALA A 83 -5.89 -2.07 0.45
C ALA A 83 -6.13 -3.07 -0.69
N LEU A 84 -5.10 -3.83 -1.09
CA LEU A 84 -5.25 -4.92 -2.06
C LEU A 84 -6.12 -6.05 -1.51
N ILE A 85 -5.89 -6.48 -0.27
CA ILE A 85 -6.74 -7.50 0.36
C ILE A 85 -8.19 -7.02 0.46
N ASP A 86 -8.42 -5.79 0.91
CA ASP A 86 -9.74 -5.17 0.99
C ASP A 86 -10.48 -5.25 -0.36
N LEU A 87 -9.79 -4.86 -1.45
CA LEU A 87 -10.30 -4.97 -2.81
C LEU A 87 -10.59 -6.42 -3.24
N ALA A 88 -9.71 -7.38 -2.93
CA ALA A 88 -9.96 -8.80 -3.20
C ALA A 88 -11.18 -9.31 -2.44
N THR A 89 -11.36 -8.90 -1.18
CA THR A 89 -12.52 -9.29 -0.37
C THR A 89 -13.81 -8.64 -0.87
N TYR A 90 -13.74 -7.45 -1.49
CA TYR A 90 -14.88 -6.81 -2.12
C TYR A 90 -15.33 -7.60 -3.36
N PHE A 91 -14.39 -8.02 -4.21
CA PHE A 91 -14.69 -8.91 -5.34
C PHE A 91 -15.21 -10.28 -4.89
N ARG A 92 -14.71 -10.81 -3.76
CA ARG A 92 -15.21 -12.06 -3.16
C ARG A 92 -16.68 -11.93 -2.76
N ASP A 93 -17.05 -10.84 -2.10
CA ASP A 93 -18.44 -10.64 -1.68
C ASP A 93 -19.36 -10.56 -2.91
N ALA A 94 -18.94 -9.84 -3.96
CA ALA A 94 -19.67 -9.81 -5.24
C ALA A 94 -19.75 -11.19 -5.90
N LEU A 95 -18.68 -11.99 -5.83
CA LEU A 95 -18.63 -13.35 -6.37
C LEU A 95 -19.64 -14.26 -5.68
N LEU A 96 -19.75 -14.18 -4.36
CA LEU A 96 -20.71 -14.95 -3.58
C LEU A 96 -22.16 -14.60 -3.97
N VAL A 97 -22.47 -13.30 -4.08
CA VAL A 97 -23.80 -12.83 -4.50
C VAL A 97 -24.10 -13.26 -5.94
N SER A 98 -23.17 -13.07 -6.87
CA SER A 98 -23.31 -13.44 -8.29
C SER A 98 -23.50 -14.96 -8.47
N SER A 99 -22.93 -15.76 -7.57
CA SER A 99 -23.07 -17.22 -7.55
C SER A 99 -24.33 -17.73 -6.82
N GLY A 100 -25.18 -16.83 -6.30
CA GLY A 100 -26.37 -17.20 -5.53
C GLY A 100 -26.08 -17.89 -4.19
N VAL A 101 -24.85 -17.75 -3.67
CA VAL A 101 -24.45 -18.34 -2.39
C VAL A 101 -25.03 -17.51 -1.25
N SER A 102 -25.70 -18.17 -0.31
CA SER A 102 -26.28 -17.55 0.88
C SER A 102 -25.67 -18.13 2.16
N GLY A 103 -25.84 -17.43 3.28
CA GLY A 103 -25.36 -17.89 4.60
C GLY A 103 -23.88 -17.65 4.89
N VAL A 104 -23.15 -17.02 3.96
CA VAL A 104 -21.76 -16.57 4.18
C VAL A 104 -21.79 -15.10 4.59
N ALA A 105 -21.16 -14.76 5.72
CA ALA A 105 -21.03 -13.37 6.14
C ALA A 105 -20.20 -12.57 5.12
N PRO A 106 -20.68 -11.39 4.67
CA PRO A 106 -19.90 -10.51 3.81
C PRO A 106 -18.75 -9.88 4.60
N ASN A 107 -17.64 -9.60 3.92
CA ASN A 107 -16.54 -8.82 4.51
C ASN A 107 -16.89 -7.33 4.55
N HIS A 108 -17.69 -6.83 3.60
CA HIS A 108 -18.11 -5.43 3.48
C HIS A 108 -19.63 -5.27 3.61
N PRO A 109 -20.22 -5.49 4.80
CA PRO A 109 -21.66 -5.35 4.99
C PRO A 109 -22.18 -3.94 4.70
N ASP A 110 -21.34 -2.91 4.87
CA ASP A 110 -21.62 -1.50 4.57
C ASP A 110 -21.61 -1.17 3.07
N MET A 111 -21.08 -2.08 2.23
CA MET A 111 -21.02 -1.93 0.77
C MET A 111 -22.02 -2.84 0.04
N ALA A 112 -23.01 -3.39 0.75
CA ALA A 112 -23.97 -4.37 0.21
C ALA A 112 -24.63 -3.93 -1.11
N ASP A 113 -25.06 -2.68 -1.21
CA ASP A 113 -25.71 -2.15 -2.43
C ASP A 113 -24.76 -2.13 -3.63
N LYS A 114 -23.48 -1.78 -3.40
CA LYS A 114 -22.46 -1.74 -4.47
C LYS A 114 -22.07 -3.15 -4.90
N VAL A 115 -21.96 -4.06 -3.93
CA VAL A 115 -21.71 -5.49 -4.16
C VAL A 115 -22.83 -6.10 -4.99
N ALA A 116 -24.09 -5.83 -4.63
CA ALA A 116 -25.27 -6.30 -5.37
C ALA A 116 -25.28 -5.75 -6.80
N SER A 117 -25.09 -4.44 -6.97
CA SER A 117 -25.03 -3.81 -8.30
C SER A 117 -23.92 -4.39 -9.18
N MET A 118 -22.75 -4.71 -8.60
CA MET A 118 -21.67 -5.38 -9.32
C MET A 118 -22.05 -6.81 -9.72
N ALA A 119 -22.62 -7.57 -8.79
CA ALA A 119 -23.03 -8.96 -9.01
C ALA A 119 -24.14 -9.10 -10.08
N GLU A 120 -24.99 -8.09 -10.25
CA GLU A 120 -26.00 -8.05 -11.30
C GLU A 120 -25.41 -8.03 -12.72
N HIS A 121 -24.21 -7.45 -12.89
CA HIS A 121 -23.64 -7.17 -14.21
C HIS A 121 -22.36 -7.96 -14.51
N VAL A 122 -21.70 -8.49 -13.48
CA VAL A 122 -20.42 -9.20 -13.62
C VAL A 122 -20.62 -10.67 -13.25
N PRO A 123 -20.38 -11.60 -14.19
CA PRO A 123 -20.53 -13.02 -13.92
C PRO A 123 -19.41 -13.57 -13.02
N PRO A 124 -19.63 -14.73 -12.36
CA PRO A 124 -18.71 -15.29 -11.38
C PRO A 124 -17.28 -15.51 -11.89
N ASP A 125 -17.10 -15.97 -13.12
CA ASP A 125 -15.79 -16.23 -13.73
C ASP A 125 -14.94 -14.96 -13.86
N ARG A 126 -15.58 -13.82 -14.13
CA ARG A 126 -14.89 -12.53 -14.25
C ARG A 126 -14.57 -11.91 -12.89
N LEU A 127 -15.42 -12.12 -11.89
CA LEU A 127 -15.13 -11.72 -10.51
C LEU A 127 -13.96 -12.54 -9.95
N LEU A 128 -13.91 -13.84 -10.23
CA LEU A 128 -12.76 -14.68 -9.91
C LEU A 128 -11.49 -14.15 -10.57
N ARG A 129 -11.55 -13.78 -11.86
CA ARG A 129 -10.42 -13.18 -12.57
C ARG A 129 -9.93 -11.88 -11.94
N CYS A 130 -10.83 -11.07 -11.40
CA CYS A 130 -10.46 -9.86 -10.65
C CYS A 130 -9.70 -10.21 -9.37
N ILE A 131 -10.16 -11.21 -8.61
CA ILE A 131 -9.49 -11.69 -7.39
C ILE A 131 -8.10 -12.23 -7.72
N GLU A 132 -7.96 -13.09 -8.73
CA GLU A 132 -6.67 -13.62 -9.18
C GLU A 132 -5.69 -12.49 -9.52
N SER A 133 -6.15 -11.48 -10.27
CA SER A 133 -5.31 -10.34 -10.64
C SER A 133 -4.81 -9.55 -9.43
N VAL A 134 -5.61 -9.42 -8.38
CA VAL A 134 -5.18 -8.79 -7.12
C VAL A 134 -4.15 -9.66 -6.40
N LEU A 135 -4.32 -10.98 -6.38
CA LEU A 135 -3.35 -11.90 -5.78
C LEU A 135 -2.01 -11.89 -6.54
N GLU A 136 -2.04 -11.91 -7.87
CA GLU A 136 -0.85 -11.76 -8.72
C GLU A 136 -0.12 -10.43 -8.45
N CYS A 137 -0.86 -9.33 -8.24
CA CYS A 137 -0.28 -8.05 -7.84
C CYS A 137 0.47 -8.15 -6.51
N ARG A 138 -0.11 -8.83 -5.52
CA ARG A 138 0.52 -9.04 -4.21
C ARG A 138 1.79 -9.88 -4.32
N GLU A 139 1.78 -10.94 -5.12
CA GLU A 139 2.96 -11.75 -5.39
C GLU A 139 4.08 -10.93 -6.06
N ALA A 140 3.72 -10.09 -7.05
CA ALA A 140 4.65 -9.19 -7.71
C ALA A 140 5.31 -8.22 -6.72
N LEU A 141 4.52 -7.64 -5.80
CA LEU A 141 5.04 -6.77 -4.74
C LEU A 141 5.98 -7.50 -3.78
N ALA A 142 5.68 -8.76 -3.44
CA ALA A 142 6.51 -9.59 -2.58
C ALA A 142 7.90 -9.86 -3.19
N ILE A 143 8.00 -9.97 -4.52
CA ILE A 143 9.27 -10.12 -5.24
C ILE A 143 9.91 -8.78 -5.65
N ASN A 144 9.50 -7.67 -5.03
CA ASN A 144 10.05 -6.32 -5.19
C ASN A 144 9.77 -5.63 -6.53
N VAL A 145 8.68 -5.97 -7.23
CA VAL A 145 8.18 -5.12 -8.32
C VAL A 145 7.81 -3.74 -7.77
N LYS A 146 8.06 -2.67 -8.55
CA LYS A 146 7.68 -1.32 -8.14
C LYS A 146 6.14 -1.23 -8.04
N PRO A 147 5.58 -0.67 -6.95
CA PRO A 147 4.15 -0.63 -6.72
C PRO A 147 3.32 -0.14 -7.91
N LYS A 148 3.73 0.98 -8.51
CA LYS A 148 3.05 1.54 -9.68
C LYS A 148 2.83 0.51 -10.79
N PHE A 149 3.87 -0.25 -11.17
CA PHE A 149 3.74 -1.21 -12.28
C PHE A 149 2.90 -2.43 -11.92
N ALA A 150 3.00 -2.91 -10.68
CA ALA A 150 2.18 -4.04 -10.22
C ALA A 150 0.69 -3.66 -10.21
N VAL A 151 0.36 -2.47 -9.67
CA VAL A 151 -1.02 -1.99 -9.60
C VAL A 151 -1.55 -1.59 -10.98
N ASP A 152 -0.73 -0.98 -11.85
CA ASP A 152 -1.13 -0.67 -13.24
C ASP A 152 -1.47 -1.95 -14.03
N ALA A 153 -0.68 -3.03 -13.86
CA ALA A 153 -0.96 -4.32 -14.48
C ALA A 153 -2.26 -4.95 -13.94
N MET A 154 -2.45 -4.93 -12.62
CA MET A 154 -3.68 -5.40 -11.97
C MET A 154 -4.91 -4.67 -12.50
N VAL A 155 -4.88 -3.35 -12.52
CA VAL A 155 -5.99 -2.51 -12.96
C VAL A 155 -6.29 -2.72 -14.45
N ALA A 156 -5.28 -2.98 -15.28
CA ALA A 156 -5.49 -3.33 -16.68
C ALA A 156 -6.30 -4.63 -16.84
N THR A 157 -6.00 -5.65 -16.04
CA THR A 157 -6.69 -6.95 -16.05
C THR A 157 -8.11 -6.82 -15.47
N VAL A 158 -8.25 -6.19 -14.30
CA VAL A 158 -9.56 -5.92 -13.68
C VAL A 158 -10.46 -5.12 -14.63
N GLY A 159 -9.92 -4.07 -15.25
CA GLY A 159 -10.67 -3.26 -16.22
C GLY A 159 -11.08 -4.01 -17.48
N GLN A 160 -10.39 -5.08 -17.87
CA GLN A 160 -10.83 -5.97 -18.95
C GLN A 160 -11.95 -6.90 -18.48
N ALA A 161 -11.79 -7.51 -17.31
CA ALA A 161 -12.78 -8.40 -16.71
C ALA A 161 -14.13 -7.69 -16.45
N LEU A 162 -14.10 -6.42 -16.05
CA LEU A 162 -15.33 -5.65 -15.78
C LEU A 162 -15.99 -5.03 -17.03
N ARG A 163 -15.35 -5.07 -18.20
CA ARG A 163 -15.88 -4.52 -19.46
C ARG A 163 -16.46 -5.54 -20.42
N GLY A 164 -16.02 -6.80 -20.32
CA GLY A 164 -16.64 -7.89 -21.07
C GLY A 164 -18.11 -8.00 -20.71
#